data_AF-A0A2V8Z640-F1
#
_entry.id   AF-A0A2V8Z640-F1
#
_cell.length_a   1.000
_cell.length_b   1.000
_cell.length_c   1.000
_cell.angle_alpha   90.00
_cell.angle_beta   90.00
_cell.angle_gamma   90.00
#
_symmetry.space_group_name_H-M   'P 1'
#
loop_
_entity.id
_entity.type
_entity.pdbx_description
1 polymer ?
#
loop_
_entity_poly.entity_id
_entity_poly.type
_entity_poly.pdbx_seq_one_letter_code
_entity_poly.pdbx_strand_id
1 'polypeptide(L)'
;MKLGDKLRSLRAVEGSLRGLGRPLTQQELASAMKREIGRGLSQAYLSQIESGARPHLTHKTRDLLARFFRVYPGFLVDDPEGYTPGLQSELRAIDAKVDSWLFAGAGQFTADPQLQRALMTIAEAPDSRRPLLLLAEILRTPGLVDRLAEVLRPENEAGGGRDGGSQSSELRN
;
A
#
# COMPACT_ATOMS: atom_id res chain seq x y z
N MET A 1 18.19 1.59 4.07
CA MET A 1 18.76 2.94 4.23
C MET A 1 20.13 2.85 4.88
N LYS A 2 21.08 3.71 4.49
CA LYS A 2 22.39 3.80 5.14
C LYS A 2 22.31 4.63 6.42
N LEU A 3 23.25 4.42 7.34
CA LEU A 3 23.39 5.16 8.59
C LEU A 3 23.36 6.68 8.39
N GLY A 4 24.09 7.17 7.37
CA GLY A 4 24.14 8.60 7.06
C GLY A 4 22.78 9.18 6.66
N ASP A 5 21.97 8.41 5.94
CA ASP A 5 20.59 8.81 5.57
C ASP A 5 19.71 8.90 6.82
N LYS A 6 19.78 7.88 7.68
CA LYS A 6 19.02 7.85 8.94
C LYS A 6 19.37 9.05 9.83
N LEU A 7 20.65 9.42 9.92
CA LEU A 7 21.07 10.57 10.71
C LEU A 7 20.56 11.90 10.12
N ARG A 8 20.55 12.05 8.78
CA ARG A 8 19.92 13.20 8.11
C ARG A 8 18.42 13.27 8.39
N SER A 9 17.71 12.15 8.31
CA SER A 9 16.28 12.08 8.61
C SER A 9 16.00 12.47 10.07
N LEU A 10 16.81 12.01 11.02
CA LEU A 10 16.67 12.39 12.42
C LEU A 10 16.91 13.89 12.63
N ARG A 11 17.88 14.50 11.96
CA ARG A 11 18.08 15.97 12.00
C ARG A 11 16.90 16.75 11.43
N ALA A 12 16.25 16.21 10.39
CA ALA A 12 15.05 16.81 9.80
C ALA A 12 13.87 16.79 10.79
N VAL A 13 13.58 15.62 11.37
CA VAL A 13 12.52 15.46 12.36
C VAL A 13 12.77 16.34 13.59
N GLU A 14 13.98 16.30 14.13
CA GLU A 14 14.35 17.10 15.31
C GLU A 14 14.25 18.61 15.04
N GLY A 15 14.66 19.06 13.85
CA GLY A 15 14.52 20.45 13.45
C GLY A 15 13.05 20.90 13.36
N SER A 16 12.18 20.05 12.83
CA SER A 16 10.73 20.28 12.81
C SER A 16 10.12 20.31 14.21
N LEU A 17 10.50 19.39 15.09
CA LEU A 17 10.02 19.35 16.49
C LEU A 17 10.46 20.59 17.28
N ARG A 18 11.59 21.19 16.92
CA ARG A 18 12.08 22.46 17.49
C ARG A 18 11.48 23.71 16.83
N GLY A 19 10.56 23.55 15.88
CA GLY A 19 9.88 24.65 15.21
C GLY A 19 10.74 25.40 14.17
N LEU A 20 11.85 24.83 13.71
CA LEU A 20 12.76 25.49 12.77
C LEU A 20 12.26 25.45 11.31
N GLY A 21 11.33 24.55 10.99
CA GLY A 21 10.87 24.33 9.61
C GLY A 21 11.96 23.82 8.66
N ARG A 22 13.14 23.44 9.19
CA ARG A 22 14.29 22.92 8.46
C ARG A 22 15.05 21.91 9.30
N PRO A 23 15.88 21.03 8.70
CA PRO A 23 16.77 20.17 9.46
C PRO A 23 17.74 20.96 10.34
N LEU A 24 18.03 20.43 11.53
CA LEU A 24 19.16 20.93 12.34
C LEU A 24 20.45 20.81 11.52
N THR A 25 21.30 21.81 11.53
CA THR A 25 22.66 21.69 10.99
C THR A 25 23.49 20.76 11.89
N GLN A 26 24.61 20.24 11.36
CA GLN A 26 25.52 19.41 12.15
C GLN A 26 26.13 20.19 13.34
N GLN A 27 26.36 21.49 13.18
CA GLN A 27 26.87 22.35 14.26
C GLN A 27 25.81 22.60 15.34
N GLU A 28 24.56 22.84 14.94
CA GLU A 28 23.43 22.95 15.87
C GLU A 28 23.21 21.63 16.63
N LEU A 29 23.31 20.48 15.95
CA LEU A 29 23.25 19.16 16.57
C LEU A 29 24.37 18.96 17.60
N ALA A 30 25.62 19.22 17.22
CA ALA A 30 26.77 19.11 18.12
C ALA A 30 26.60 19.97 19.38
N SER A 31 26.11 21.19 19.20
CA SER A 31 25.87 22.16 20.29
C SER A 31 24.71 21.72 21.18
N ALA A 32 23.60 21.26 20.59
CA ALA A 32 22.44 20.76 21.31
C ALA A 32 22.78 19.51 22.13
N MET A 33 23.53 18.55 21.57
CA MET A 33 23.99 17.38 22.31
C MET A 33 24.84 17.78 23.52
N LYS A 34 25.81 18.68 23.35
CA LYS A 34 26.65 19.15 24.46
C LYS A 34 25.81 19.80 25.56
N ARG A 35 24.80 20.60 25.19
CA ARG A 35 23.91 21.30 26.13
C ARG A 35 22.95 20.36 26.87
N GLU A 36 22.37 19.38 26.18
CA GLU A 36 21.24 18.60 26.68
C GLU A 36 21.65 17.27 27.32
N ILE A 37 22.70 16.61 26.82
CA ILE A 37 23.18 15.34 27.36
C ILE A 37 24.59 15.44 27.98
N GLY A 38 25.16 16.65 28.05
CA GLY A 38 26.46 16.93 28.66
C GLY A 38 27.67 16.41 27.88
N ARG A 39 27.44 15.76 26.72
CA ARG A 39 28.47 15.19 25.85
C ARG A 39 28.07 15.44 24.40
N GLY A 40 29.03 15.86 23.58
CA GLY A 40 28.80 16.15 22.17
C GLY A 40 29.73 15.37 21.26
N LEU A 41 29.43 15.41 19.97
CA LEU A 41 30.31 15.02 18.88
C LEU A 41 30.80 16.28 18.17
N SER A 42 31.97 16.23 17.52
CA SER A 42 32.40 17.35 16.69
C SER A 42 31.59 17.41 15.40
N GLN A 43 31.43 18.61 14.83
CA GLN A 43 30.76 18.79 13.54
C GLN A 43 31.46 18.00 12.43
N ALA A 44 32.80 18.01 12.40
CA ALA A 44 33.58 17.23 11.43
C ALA A 44 33.30 15.73 11.54
N TYR A 45 33.13 15.21 12.75
CA TYR A 45 32.83 13.80 12.98
C TYR A 45 31.40 13.44 12.54
N LEU A 46 30.43 14.33 12.75
CA LEU A 46 29.07 14.17 12.20
C LEU A 46 29.08 14.18 10.66
N SER A 47 29.88 15.05 10.05
CA SER A 47 30.06 15.10 8.59
C SER A 47 30.59 13.79 8.03
N GLN A 48 31.60 13.19 8.68
CA GLN A 48 32.16 11.89 8.27
C GLN A 48 31.15 10.75 8.33
N ILE A 49 30.25 10.76 9.33
CA ILE A 49 29.18 9.74 9.44
C ILE A 49 28.18 9.91 8.31
N GLU A 50 27.72 11.14 8.06
CA GLU A 50 26.68 11.41 7.07
C GLU A 50 27.15 11.25 5.62
N SER A 51 28.42 11.53 5.34
CA SER A 51 29.02 11.29 4.02
C SER A 51 29.33 9.81 3.77
N GLY A 52 29.27 8.97 4.81
CA GLY A 52 29.64 7.56 4.72
C GLY A 52 31.14 7.30 4.79
N ALA A 53 31.98 8.32 4.97
CA ALA A 53 33.42 8.16 5.21
C ALA A 53 33.70 7.36 6.50
N ARG A 54 32.74 7.36 7.43
CA ARG A 54 32.76 6.52 8.64
C ARG A 54 31.44 5.74 8.79
N PRO A 55 31.30 4.58 8.14
CA PRO A 55 30.03 3.84 8.07
C PRO A 55 29.67 3.13 9.40
N HIS A 56 30.63 2.96 10.31
CA HIS A 56 30.42 2.26 11.57
C HIS A 56 30.66 3.19 12.77
N LEU A 57 29.71 3.18 13.70
CA LEU A 57 29.80 3.91 14.96
C LEU A 57 30.41 3.03 16.03
N THR A 58 31.21 3.63 16.91
CA THR A 58 31.54 2.99 18.19
C THR A 58 30.27 2.87 19.04
N HIS A 59 30.23 1.88 19.94
CA HIS A 59 29.10 1.69 20.86
C HIS A 59 28.74 2.98 21.60
N LYS A 60 29.75 3.66 22.17
CA LYS A 60 29.59 4.92 22.91
C LYS A 60 28.99 6.04 22.05
N THR A 61 29.43 6.19 20.81
CA THR A 61 28.89 7.21 19.89
C THR A 61 27.44 6.92 19.54
N ARG A 62 27.14 5.65 19.25
CA ARG A 62 25.79 5.19 18.94
C ARG A 62 24.84 5.43 20.11
N ASP A 63 25.25 5.13 21.34
CA ASP A 63 24.44 5.40 22.54
C ASP A 63 24.17 6.90 22.74
N LEU A 64 25.17 7.75 22.50
CA LEU A 64 25.01 9.20 22.61
C LEU A 64 23.97 9.74 21.63
N LEU A 65 24.06 9.32 20.36
CA LEU A 65 23.10 9.72 19.32
C LEU A 65 21.70 9.15 19.61
N ALA A 66 21.62 7.88 20.01
CA ALA A 66 20.37 7.22 20.36
C ALA A 66 19.65 7.93 21.53
N ARG A 67 20.40 8.30 22.58
CA ARG A 67 19.87 9.06 23.72
C ARG A 67 19.40 10.45 23.34
N PHE A 68 20.16 11.15 22.50
CA PHE A 68 19.78 12.50 22.04
C PHE A 68 18.49 12.47 21.21
N PHE A 69 18.42 11.59 20.20
CA PHE A 69 17.25 11.48 19.31
C PHE A 69 16.11 10.64 19.89
N ARG A 70 16.29 10.05 21.08
CA ARG A 70 15.31 9.16 21.73
C ARG A 70 14.89 7.98 20.85
N VAL A 71 15.86 7.38 20.15
CA VAL A 71 15.68 6.19 19.32
C VAL A 71 16.41 4.99 19.91
N TYR A 72 16.03 3.78 19.51
CA TYR A 72 16.77 2.57 19.89
C TYR A 72 18.17 2.57 19.23
N PRO A 73 19.27 2.18 19.92
CA PRO A 73 20.61 2.15 19.33
C PRO A 73 20.70 1.34 18.02
N GLY A 74 19.91 0.26 17.91
CA GLY A 74 19.83 -0.56 16.70
C GLY A 74 19.23 0.14 15.48
N PHE A 75 18.60 1.31 15.64
CA PHE A 75 18.18 2.12 14.49
C PHE A 75 19.38 2.75 13.77
N LEU A 76 20.46 3.05 14.49
CA LEU A 76 21.66 3.73 14.00
C LEU A 76 22.70 2.75 13.43
N VAL A 77 22.23 1.85 12.57
CA VAL A 77 23.04 0.94 11.76
C VAL A 77 22.49 0.93 10.34
N ASP A 78 23.23 0.40 9.38
CA ASP A 78 22.70 0.19 8.04
C ASP A 78 21.57 -0.83 8.07
N ASP A 79 20.53 -0.60 7.27
CA ASP A 79 19.53 -1.64 7.07
C ASP A 79 20.15 -2.83 6.29
N PRO A 80 19.77 -4.07 6.61
CA PRO A 80 20.22 -5.23 5.84
C PRO A 80 19.68 -5.15 4.41
N GLU A 81 20.35 -5.85 3.50
CA GLU A 81 19.86 -5.98 2.13
C GLU A 81 18.43 -6.57 2.12
N GLY A 82 17.54 -5.97 1.33
CA GLY A 82 16.13 -6.37 1.25
C GLY A 82 15.23 -5.84 2.38
N TYR A 83 15.74 -5.08 3.35
CA TYR A 83 14.90 -4.48 4.38
C TYR A 83 13.87 -3.50 3.78
N THR A 84 12.60 -3.68 4.17
CA THR A 84 11.51 -2.77 3.84
C THR A 84 10.81 -2.33 5.13
N PRO A 85 10.51 -1.02 5.32
CA PRO A 85 9.90 -0.51 6.57
C PRO A 85 8.49 -1.02 6.88
N GLY A 86 7.80 -1.63 5.90
CA GLY A 86 6.46 -2.19 6.07
C GLY A 86 6.50 -3.70 6.33
N LEU A 87 5.55 -4.21 7.12
CA LEU A 87 5.30 -5.64 7.22
C LEU A 87 4.88 -6.18 5.85
N GLN A 88 5.78 -6.88 5.17
CA GLN A 88 5.41 -7.79 4.09
C GLN A 88 4.91 -9.08 4.74
N SER A 89 3.68 -9.12 5.26
CA SER A 89 3.04 -10.43 5.38
C SER A 89 2.88 -10.93 3.94
N GLU A 90 3.37 -12.12 3.62
CA GLU A 90 3.20 -12.73 2.30
C GLU A 90 1.73 -12.65 1.83
N LEU A 91 0.80 -12.72 2.77
CA LEU A 91 -0.63 -12.57 2.55
C LEU A 91 -1.01 -11.21 1.91
N ARG A 92 -0.51 -10.09 2.46
CA ARG A 92 -0.75 -8.74 1.92
C ARG A 92 -0.10 -8.53 0.57
N ALA A 93 1.06 -9.15 0.32
CA ALA A 93 1.71 -9.12 -0.98
C ALA A 93 0.91 -9.92 -2.03
N ILE A 94 0.29 -11.03 -1.62
CA ILE A 94 -0.62 -11.81 -2.46
C ILE A 94 -1.90 -11.01 -2.75
N ASP A 95 -2.52 -10.41 -1.75
CA ASP A 95 -3.74 -9.61 -1.93
C ASP A 95 -3.49 -8.45 -2.92
N ALA A 96 -2.39 -7.70 -2.76
CA ALA A 96 -2.01 -6.64 -3.70
C ALA A 96 -1.71 -7.15 -5.13
N LYS A 97 -1.18 -8.37 -5.25
CA LYS A 97 -0.95 -9.01 -6.56
C LYS A 97 -2.28 -9.39 -7.22
N VAL A 98 -3.28 -9.84 -6.45
CA VAL A 98 -4.62 -10.14 -6.95
C VAL A 98 -5.28 -8.87 -7.46
N ASP A 99 -5.22 -7.76 -6.72
CA ASP A 99 -5.75 -6.46 -7.15
C ASP A 99 -5.14 -6.03 -8.48
N SER A 100 -3.81 -6.03 -8.56
CA SER A 100 -3.09 -5.64 -9.77
C SER A 100 -3.44 -6.53 -10.96
N TRP A 101 -3.61 -7.84 -10.73
CA TRP A 101 -4.01 -8.78 -11.77
C TRP A 101 -5.44 -8.52 -12.26
N LEU A 102 -6.39 -8.21 -11.36
CA LEU A 102 -7.77 -7.90 -11.73
C LEU A 102 -7.88 -6.60 -12.55
N PHE A 103 -7.18 -5.54 -12.14
CA PHE A 103 -7.15 -4.29 -12.91
C PHE A 103 -6.54 -4.47 -14.30
N ALA A 104 -5.40 -5.18 -14.38
CA ALA A 104 -4.75 -5.47 -15.66
C ALA A 104 -5.59 -6.40 -16.56
N GLY A 105 -6.29 -7.37 -15.95
CA GLY A 105 -7.20 -8.28 -16.64
C GLY A 105 -8.42 -7.56 -17.19
N ALA A 106 -9.07 -6.71 -16.38
CA ALA A 106 -10.23 -5.93 -16.80
C ALA A 106 -9.93 -5.09 -18.05
N GLY A 107 -8.74 -4.47 -18.13
CA GLY A 107 -8.32 -3.69 -19.29
C GLY A 107 -8.18 -4.49 -20.60
N GLN A 108 -8.12 -5.82 -20.55
CA GLN A 108 -8.03 -6.68 -21.74
C GLN A 108 -9.40 -7.04 -22.32
N PHE A 109 -10.49 -6.88 -21.57
CA PHE A 109 -11.84 -7.27 -21.97
C PHE A 109 -12.66 -6.12 -22.58
N THR A 110 -12.04 -5.25 -23.38
CA THR A 110 -12.74 -4.10 -24.00
C THR A 110 -13.89 -4.51 -24.93
N ALA A 111 -13.83 -5.72 -25.50
CA ALA A 111 -14.88 -6.29 -26.33
C ALA A 111 -16.04 -6.92 -25.52
N ASP A 112 -15.88 -7.11 -24.21
CA ASP A 112 -16.93 -7.57 -23.30
C ASP A 112 -17.07 -6.61 -22.10
N PRO A 113 -17.87 -5.54 -22.26
CA PRO A 113 -18.07 -4.56 -21.20
C PRO A 113 -18.71 -5.13 -19.93
N GLN A 114 -19.45 -6.24 -20.03
CA GLN A 114 -20.09 -6.87 -18.87
C GLN A 114 -19.04 -7.53 -17.99
N LEU A 115 -18.16 -8.33 -18.59
CA LEU A 115 -17.06 -8.98 -17.89
C LEU A 115 -16.02 -7.98 -17.38
N GLN A 116 -15.68 -6.97 -18.19
CA GLN A 116 -14.78 -5.89 -17.77
C GLN A 116 -15.28 -5.19 -16.50
N ARG A 117 -16.57 -4.81 -16.47
CA ARG A 117 -17.17 -4.17 -15.28
C ARG A 117 -17.15 -5.09 -14.07
N ALA A 118 -17.48 -6.37 -14.25
CA ALA A 118 -17.47 -7.34 -13.16
C ALA A 118 -16.07 -7.47 -12.52
N LEU A 119 -15.02 -7.56 -13.35
CA LEU A 119 -13.62 -7.62 -12.85
C LEU A 119 -13.22 -6.33 -12.14
N MET A 120 -13.64 -5.16 -12.66
CA MET A 120 -13.38 -3.87 -12.01
C MET A 120 -14.06 -3.76 -10.65
N THR A 121 -15.34 -4.16 -10.55
CA THR A 121 -16.08 -4.18 -9.28
C THR A 121 -15.42 -5.08 -8.23
N ILE A 122 -14.82 -6.20 -8.65
CA ILE A 122 -14.07 -7.08 -7.73
C ILE A 122 -12.75 -6.42 -7.32
N ALA A 123 -12.04 -5.79 -8.26
CA ALA A 123 -10.76 -5.12 -8.01
C ALA A 123 -10.86 -3.93 -7.04
N GLU A 124 -12.02 -3.24 -7.04
CA GLU A 124 -12.29 -2.10 -6.17
C GLU A 124 -12.75 -2.48 -4.75
N ALA A 125 -13.04 -3.76 -4.50
CA ALA A 125 -13.45 -4.23 -3.18
C ALA A 125 -12.29 -4.10 -2.17
N PRO A 126 -12.55 -3.69 -0.90
CA PRO A 126 -11.50 -3.61 0.13
C PRO A 126 -10.74 -4.91 0.40
N ASP A 127 -11.32 -6.04 0.01
CA ASP A 127 -10.71 -7.38 0.00
C ASP A 127 -11.16 -8.07 -1.29
N SER A 128 -10.45 -7.81 -2.40
CA SER A 128 -10.76 -8.35 -3.74
C SER A 128 -10.65 -9.87 -3.82
N ARG A 129 -9.85 -10.47 -2.94
CA ARG A 129 -9.64 -11.91 -2.88
C ARG A 129 -10.88 -12.63 -2.35
N ARG A 130 -11.57 -12.07 -1.37
CA ARG A 130 -12.75 -12.69 -0.76
C ARG A 130 -13.87 -13.00 -1.78
N PRO A 131 -14.30 -12.09 -2.68
CA PRO A 131 -15.26 -12.39 -3.74
C PRO A 131 -14.83 -13.53 -4.66
N LEU A 132 -13.54 -13.62 -5.02
CA LEU A 132 -13.04 -14.69 -5.88
C LEU A 132 -13.11 -16.06 -5.19
N LEU A 133 -12.77 -16.12 -3.91
CA LEU A 133 -12.90 -17.34 -3.11
C LEU A 133 -14.38 -17.73 -2.94
N LEU A 134 -15.26 -16.76 -2.70
CA LEU A 134 -16.70 -17.00 -2.61
C LEU A 134 -17.26 -17.57 -3.92
N LEU A 135 -16.83 -17.05 -5.07
CA LEU A 135 -17.23 -17.58 -6.37
C LEU A 135 -16.86 -19.07 -6.50
N ALA A 136 -15.68 -19.47 -6.04
CA ALA A 136 -15.28 -20.87 -6.04
C ALA A 136 -16.20 -21.74 -5.15
N GLU A 137 -16.60 -21.26 -3.97
CA GLU A 137 -17.54 -21.99 -3.10
C GLU A 137 -18.95 -22.10 -3.70
N ILE A 138 -19.40 -21.03 -4.36
CA ILE A 138 -20.69 -21.01 -5.07
C ILE A 138 -20.67 -22.06 -6.18
N LEU A 139 -19.61 -22.11 -6.99
CA LEU A 139 -19.45 -23.07 -8.09
C LEU A 139 -19.35 -24.53 -7.60
N ARG A 140 -18.83 -24.75 -6.39
CA ARG A 140 -18.79 -26.09 -5.77
C ARG A 140 -20.13 -26.56 -5.24
N THR A 141 -21.10 -25.66 -5.06
CA THR A 141 -22.42 -25.98 -4.53
C THR A 141 -23.39 -26.21 -5.70
N PRO A 142 -23.82 -27.45 -5.98
CA PRO A 142 -24.66 -27.74 -7.15
C PRO A 142 -25.98 -26.95 -7.14
N GLY A 143 -26.32 -26.34 -8.28
CA GLY A 143 -27.55 -25.55 -8.46
C GLY A 143 -27.58 -24.18 -7.76
N LEU A 144 -26.56 -23.83 -6.97
CA LEU A 144 -26.55 -22.54 -6.27
C LEU A 144 -26.33 -21.36 -7.23
N VAL A 145 -25.49 -21.54 -8.24
CA VAL A 145 -25.25 -20.51 -9.28
C VAL A 145 -26.55 -20.13 -9.96
N ASP A 146 -27.31 -21.12 -10.43
CA ASP A 146 -28.56 -20.91 -11.16
C ASP A 146 -29.58 -20.22 -10.27
N ARG A 147 -29.70 -20.67 -9.02
CA ARG A 147 -30.62 -20.06 -8.05
C ARG A 147 -30.23 -18.62 -7.71
N LEU A 148 -28.95 -18.33 -7.56
CA LEU A 148 -28.47 -16.96 -7.35
C LEU A 148 -28.71 -16.09 -8.59
N ALA A 149 -28.54 -16.64 -9.80
CA ALA A 149 -28.80 -15.92 -11.04
C ALA A 149 -30.29 -15.53 -11.16
N GLU A 150 -31.20 -16.45 -10.85
CA GLU A 150 -32.65 -16.19 -10.80
C GLU A 150 -33.00 -15.06 -9.83
N VAL A 151 -32.39 -15.06 -8.64
CA VAL A 151 -32.70 -14.09 -7.58
C VAL A 151 -32.06 -12.73 -7.83
N LEU A 152 -30.82 -12.70 -8.34
CA LEU A 152 -30.04 -11.47 -8.52
C LEU A 152 -30.30 -10.78 -9.86
N ARG A 153 -30.90 -11.47 -10.83
CA ARG A 153 -31.35 -10.90 -12.11
C ARG A 153 -32.85 -11.10 -12.29
N PRO A 154 -33.70 -10.43 -11.48
CA PRO A 154 -35.13 -10.47 -11.71
C PRO A 154 -35.43 -9.67 -13.00
N GLU A 155 -35.61 -10.38 -14.10
CA GLU A 155 -36.24 -9.93 -15.35
C GLU A 155 -35.79 -8.58 -15.93
N ASN A 156 -34.70 -8.59 -16.71
CA ASN A 156 -34.51 -7.60 -17.80
C ASN A 156 -35.14 -8.06 -19.13
N GLU A 157 -35.98 -9.10 -19.13
CA GLU A 157 -36.65 -9.65 -20.33
C GLU A 157 -38.19 -9.47 -20.36
N ALA A 158 -38.80 -8.82 -19.37
CA ALA A 158 -40.25 -8.56 -19.34
C ALA A 158 -40.69 -7.26 -20.08
N GLY A 159 -39.97 -6.84 -21.12
CA GLY A 159 -40.18 -5.55 -21.81
C GLY A 159 -40.25 -5.58 -23.34
N GLY A 160 -40.31 -6.76 -23.98
CA GLY A 160 -40.11 -6.89 -25.43
C GLY A 160 -41.22 -7.60 -26.22
N GLY A 161 -42.45 -7.66 -25.72
CA GLY A 161 -43.51 -8.35 -26.47
C GLY A 161 -44.93 -7.99 -26.04
N ARG A 162 -45.52 -6.98 -26.70
CA ARG A 162 -46.95 -6.89 -27.03
C ARG A 162 -47.24 -5.62 -27.84
N ASP A 163 -47.23 -5.77 -29.16
CA ASP A 163 -48.18 -5.16 -30.11
C ASP A 163 -47.84 -5.72 -31.49
N GLY A 164 -48.69 -6.34 -32.29
CA GLY A 164 -50.09 -6.75 -32.20
C GLY A 164 -50.35 -7.45 -33.53
N GLY A 165 -50.52 -8.77 -33.51
CA GLY A 165 -50.82 -9.54 -34.72
C GLY A 165 -52.23 -9.25 -35.20
N SER A 166 -52.37 -8.42 -36.23
CA SER A 166 -53.57 -8.39 -37.06
C SER A 166 -53.48 -9.54 -38.06
N GLN A 167 -54.14 -10.65 -37.76
CA GLN A 167 -54.58 -11.62 -38.77
C GLN A 167 -56.10 -11.65 -38.83
N SER A 168 -56.57 -11.40 -40.05
CA SER A 168 -57.68 -12.12 -40.69
C SER A 168 -59.10 -11.77 -40.26
N SER A 169 -59.75 -10.98 -41.12
CA SER A 169 -61.17 -11.12 -41.40
C SER A 169 -61.34 -11.32 -42.91
N GLU A 170 -61.19 -12.57 -43.35
CA GLU A 170 -61.88 -13.06 -44.55
C GLU A 170 -63.25 -13.59 -44.09
N LEU A 171 -64.32 -13.18 -44.77
CA LEU A 171 -65.42 -14.07 -45.23
C LEU A 171 -66.53 -13.27 -45.93
N ARG A 172 -66.85 -13.72 -47.16
CA ARG A 172 -68.13 -13.59 -47.91
C ARG A 172 -68.51 -12.16 -48.35
N ASN A 173 -68.86 -11.86 -49.61
CA ASN A 173 -69.47 -12.63 -50.69
C ASN A 173 -69.16 -11.93 -52.03
#